data_AF-A0A0Q8Q1W8-F1
#
_entry.id   AF-A0A0Q8Q1W8-F1
#
_cell.length_a   1.000
_cell.length_b   1.000
_cell.length_c   1.000
_cell.angle_alpha   90.00
_cell.angle_beta   90.00
_cell.angle_gamma   90.00
#
_symmetry.space_group_name_H-M   'P 1'
#
loop_
_entity.id
_entity.type
_entity.pdbx_description
1 polymer ?
#
loop_
_entity_poly.entity_id
_entity_poly.type
_entity_poly.pdbx_seq_one_letter_code
_entity_poly.pdbx_strand_id
1 'polypeptide(L)'
;MADPEQQYAQLVAGEPSRIREIAADIGAQDPAVITALDHVSDGIGATRWTGGLASAPAALAGRMIYVDGTLVSWRLHRASSVLDALAGDLVDLEDWALRGIQFWRRRDPALDAAQVETLRASVSLYLAVYAAYASVRLQSAATELTTFDAEIVEWLRNGAGKDYDVGVKYGGHRGPRIPDTVANGDGNGWTPQGLAHDGDGHFVTTSYRTDAGELGNPDDDVDDSQLSVIDDRTGEVVSQVQLNGWGGAVPPQHSGGVAINGDRVFVVGGGKLYEYSMAEIREAGPGGAVTPVRTPDDIGGATSYVTVANGNLYLGNYGGSEVTSHPLDGDGRPDLDGGTTYTTPDGTNGIAVLPDGSHVYSVNAGRGAPGELVVDNHPSPGGLDADHTIEIGNLPEELVLVDGQLVVANEAGADDYAPWDEDGRDGAGDDGVKDTGGSENTAAEDFWAQTHLHSIPLEALDGPGADGFYVDPISLEDGARELWRCSDALDVARTALLGLHLPASLLPEVSGADALSTALDTRLDEDRGDLVDLAAAGDRIGNSLKDTADDYTVTDLLTGRTIDAQARALVDG
;
A
#
# COMPACT_ATOMS: atom_id res chain seq x y z
N MET A 1 4.24 -34.64 -37.04
CA MET A 1 3.62 -33.78 -36.01
C MET A 1 3.75 -34.49 -34.68
N ALA A 2 3.94 -33.74 -33.60
CA ALA A 2 3.98 -34.28 -32.24
C ALA A 2 2.64 -34.96 -31.89
N ASP A 3 2.68 -35.94 -30.98
CA ASP A 3 1.47 -36.58 -30.46
C ASP A 3 0.69 -35.58 -29.59
N PRO A 4 -0.61 -35.32 -29.84
CA PRO A 4 -1.42 -34.46 -28.99
C PRO A 4 -1.37 -34.82 -27.51
N GLU A 5 -1.29 -36.11 -27.16
CA GLU A 5 -1.22 -36.53 -25.76
C GLU A 5 0.10 -36.12 -25.09
N GLN A 6 1.21 -36.18 -25.83
CA GLN A 6 2.51 -35.72 -25.35
C GLN A 6 2.50 -34.19 -25.16
N GLN A 7 1.98 -33.43 -26.13
CA GLN A 7 1.90 -31.97 -26.02
C GLN A 7 1.00 -31.54 -24.87
N TYR A 8 -0.12 -32.23 -24.66
CA TYR A 8 -0.99 -32.01 -23.51
C TYR A 8 -0.25 -32.27 -22.20
N ALA A 9 0.43 -33.43 -22.08
CA ALA A 9 1.16 -33.78 -20.86
C ALA A 9 2.24 -32.76 -20.50
N GLN A 10 2.96 -32.22 -21.48
CA GLN A 10 3.96 -31.18 -21.28
C GLN A 10 3.33 -29.86 -20.79
N LEU A 11 2.18 -29.50 -21.34
CA LEU A 11 1.50 -28.25 -21.04
C LEU A 11 0.89 -28.23 -19.63
N VAL A 12 0.46 -29.39 -19.12
CA VAL A 12 -0.18 -29.54 -17.80
C VAL A 12 0.73 -30.18 -16.75
N ALA A 13 2.05 -30.23 -17.02
CA ALA A 13 3.02 -30.79 -16.08
C ALA A 13 3.26 -29.90 -14.84
N GLY A 14 2.84 -28.63 -14.89
CA GLY A 14 3.02 -27.68 -13.80
C GLY A 14 2.18 -28.00 -12.56
N GLU A 15 2.52 -27.36 -11.45
CA GLU A 15 1.81 -27.49 -10.16
C GLU A 15 1.40 -26.10 -9.65
N PRO A 16 0.33 -25.49 -10.18
CA PRO A 16 -0.06 -24.12 -9.82
C PRO A 16 -0.30 -23.91 -8.33
N SER A 17 -0.84 -24.91 -7.63
CA SER A 17 -1.03 -24.86 -6.17
C SER A 17 0.30 -24.73 -5.43
N ARG A 18 1.35 -25.45 -5.85
CA ARG A 18 2.67 -25.36 -5.23
C ARG A 18 3.36 -24.04 -5.55
N ILE A 19 3.11 -23.46 -6.73
CA ILE A 19 3.58 -22.11 -7.08
C ILE A 19 2.95 -21.07 -6.14
N ARG A 20 1.64 -21.16 -5.86
CA ARG A 20 0.98 -20.27 -4.88
C ARG A 20 1.52 -20.42 -3.47
N GLU A 21 1.83 -21.64 -3.04
CA GLU A 21 2.47 -21.85 -1.73
C GLU A 21 3.83 -21.14 -1.64
N ILE A 22 4.65 -21.22 -2.70
CA ILE A 22 5.93 -20.50 -2.78
C ILE A 22 5.70 -18.98 -2.80
N ALA A 23 4.71 -18.51 -3.57
CA ALA A 23 4.35 -17.10 -3.60
C ALA A 23 3.98 -16.59 -2.19
N ALA A 24 3.09 -17.30 -1.49
CA ALA A 24 2.68 -16.95 -0.13
C ALA A 24 3.85 -16.97 0.87
N ASP A 25 4.77 -17.95 0.78
CA ASP A 25 5.94 -18.01 1.65
C ASP A 25 6.89 -16.81 1.42
N ILE A 26 7.05 -16.36 0.17
CA ILE A 26 7.80 -15.13 -0.19
C ILE A 26 7.06 -13.89 0.32
N GLY A 27 5.76 -13.80 0.02
CA GLY A 27 4.90 -12.67 0.41
C GLY A 27 4.85 -12.47 1.92
N ALA A 28 4.90 -13.54 2.71
CA ALA A 28 4.95 -13.46 4.17
C ALA A 28 6.21 -12.75 4.71
N GLN A 29 7.28 -12.64 3.91
CA GLN A 29 8.50 -11.93 4.32
C GLN A 29 8.40 -10.42 4.13
N ASP A 30 7.50 -9.93 3.28
CA ASP A 30 7.27 -8.50 3.07
C ASP A 30 6.88 -7.77 4.38
N PRO A 31 5.76 -8.10 5.05
CA PRO A 31 5.40 -7.44 6.31
C PRO A 31 6.43 -7.70 7.41
N ALA A 32 7.12 -8.84 7.41
CA ALA A 32 8.19 -9.12 8.38
C ALA A 32 9.38 -8.17 8.24
N VAL A 33 9.78 -7.84 7.00
CA VAL A 33 10.82 -6.84 6.73
C VAL A 33 10.33 -5.45 7.12
N ILE A 34 9.09 -5.06 6.79
CA ILE A 34 8.53 -3.76 7.17
C ILE A 34 8.55 -3.56 8.70
N THR A 35 8.02 -4.52 9.47
CA THR A 35 8.06 -4.48 10.93
C THR A 35 9.49 -4.41 11.47
N ALA A 36 10.45 -5.09 10.84
CA ALA A 36 11.86 -4.99 11.24
C ALA A 36 12.42 -3.57 11.05
N LEU A 37 11.98 -2.85 10.01
CA LEU A 37 12.44 -1.49 9.72
C LEU A 37 11.79 -0.44 10.62
N ASP A 38 10.60 -0.70 11.17
CA ASP A 38 9.97 0.19 12.14
C ASP A 38 10.83 0.33 13.41
N HIS A 39 11.53 -0.74 13.82
CA HIS A 39 12.53 -0.66 14.89
C HIS A 39 13.69 0.32 14.59
N VAL A 40 13.96 0.63 13.30
CA VAL A 40 14.96 1.63 12.93
C VAL A 40 14.46 3.03 13.20
N SER A 41 13.25 3.37 12.73
CA SER A 41 12.65 4.68 13.01
C SER A 41 12.41 4.88 14.50
N ASP A 42 11.93 3.86 15.22
CA ASP A 42 11.70 3.92 16.67
C ASP A 42 13.01 4.12 17.44
N GLY A 43 14.01 3.32 17.09
CA GLY A 43 15.30 3.36 17.75
C GLY A 43 15.97 4.71 17.60
N ILE A 44 15.90 5.30 16.39
CA ILE A 44 16.48 6.62 16.12
C ILE A 44 15.62 7.74 16.72
N GLY A 45 14.29 7.71 16.54
CA GLY A 45 13.36 8.71 17.04
C GLY A 45 13.32 8.81 18.57
N ALA A 46 13.52 7.70 19.28
CA ALA A 46 13.59 7.69 20.74
C ALA A 46 14.90 8.28 21.30
N THR A 47 15.95 8.42 20.48
CA THR A 47 17.26 8.88 20.98
C THR A 47 17.25 10.37 21.31
N ARG A 48 17.61 10.72 22.56
CA ARG A 48 17.78 12.11 23.00
C ARG A 48 19.27 12.45 23.06
N TRP A 49 19.74 13.18 22.04
CA TRP A 49 21.14 13.57 21.90
C TRP A 49 21.27 15.03 21.43
N THR A 50 22.10 15.83 22.11
CA THR A 50 22.32 17.24 21.76
C THR A 50 23.12 17.42 20.46
N GLY A 51 22.53 18.23 19.57
CA GLY A 51 23.18 18.86 18.41
C GLY A 51 23.00 18.02 17.15
N GLY A 52 22.34 18.59 16.12
CA GLY A 52 22.03 17.84 14.88
C GLY A 52 23.26 17.23 14.18
N LEU A 53 24.47 17.74 14.41
CA LEU A 53 25.70 17.13 13.90
C LEU A 53 26.10 15.83 14.60
N ALA A 54 25.67 15.60 15.84
CA ALA A 54 25.99 14.41 16.61
C ALA A 54 25.03 13.24 16.30
N SER A 55 23.75 13.54 16.07
CA SER A 55 22.74 12.54 15.67
C SER A 55 22.71 12.25 14.17
N ALA A 56 23.15 13.19 13.31
CA ALA A 56 23.10 13.05 11.86
C ALA A 56 23.71 11.76 11.30
N PRO A 57 24.86 11.24 11.78
CA PRO A 57 25.40 9.98 11.27
C PRO A 57 24.49 8.78 11.53
N ALA A 58 23.90 8.69 12.73
CA ALA A 58 22.97 7.62 13.08
C ALA A 58 21.65 7.76 12.31
N ALA A 59 21.12 8.99 12.20
CA ALA A 59 19.92 9.27 11.43
C ALA A 59 20.09 8.97 9.93
N LEU A 60 21.23 9.35 9.34
CA LEU A 60 21.52 9.05 7.93
C LEU A 60 21.69 7.54 7.70
N ALA A 61 22.41 6.85 8.58
CA ALA A 61 22.59 5.41 8.46
C ALA A 61 21.27 4.64 8.67
N GLY A 62 20.43 5.09 9.62
CA GLY A 62 19.08 4.58 9.81
C GLY A 62 18.21 4.79 8.57
N ARG A 63 18.26 5.98 7.96
CA ARG A 63 17.56 6.28 6.70
C ARG A 63 17.99 5.34 5.57
N MET A 64 19.28 5.06 5.44
CA MET A 64 19.79 4.13 4.42
C MET A 64 19.24 2.71 4.64
N ILE A 65 19.28 2.19 5.89
CA ILE A 65 18.71 0.88 6.20
C ILE A 65 17.23 0.84 5.87
N TYR A 66 16.49 1.87 6.28
CA TYR A 66 15.06 1.99 6.06
C TYR A 66 14.72 1.98 4.56
N VAL A 67 15.38 2.83 3.77
CA VAL A 67 15.16 2.94 2.32
C VAL A 67 15.50 1.65 1.59
N ASP A 68 16.69 1.09 1.81
CA ASP A 68 17.12 -0.12 1.11
C ASP A 68 16.28 -1.34 1.55
N GLY A 69 15.93 -1.44 2.82
CA GLY A 69 15.03 -2.48 3.33
C GLY A 69 13.62 -2.37 2.75
N THR A 70 13.11 -1.15 2.54
CA THR A 70 11.81 -0.92 1.90
C THR A 70 11.80 -1.45 0.46
N LEU A 71 12.91 -1.27 -0.26
CA LEU A 71 13.04 -1.83 -1.60
C LEU A 71 13.11 -3.37 -1.59
N VAL A 72 13.78 -3.98 -0.60
CA VAL A 72 13.76 -5.43 -0.42
C VAL A 72 12.32 -5.91 -0.22
N SER A 73 11.60 -5.30 0.72
CA SER A 73 10.19 -5.61 0.99
C SER A 73 9.31 -5.47 -0.25
N TRP A 74 9.47 -4.39 -1.02
CA TRP A 74 8.77 -4.19 -2.30
C TRP A 74 9.07 -5.29 -3.33
N ARG A 75 10.34 -5.71 -3.47
CA ARG A 75 10.70 -6.79 -4.39
C ARG A 75 10.12 -8.14 -3.97
N LEU A 76 10.05 -8.42 -2.66
CA LEU A 76 9.41 -9.63 -2.12
C LEU A 76 7.91 -9.62 -2.41
N HIS A 77 7.23 -8.50 -2.16
CA HIS A 77 5.82 -8.33 -2.51
C HIS A 77 5.58 -8.60 -4.00
N ARG A 78 6.33 -7.91 -4.87
CA ARG A 78 6.22 -8.07 -6.32
C ARG A 78 6.48 -9.51 -6.77
N ALA A 79 7.50 -10.18 -6.21
CA ALA A 79 7.81 -11.56 -6.54
C ALA A 79 6.67 -12.52 -6.15
N SER A 80 6.03 -12.30 -5.00
CA SER A 80 4.83 -13.02 -4.59
C SER A 80 3.69 -12.81 -5.59
N SER A 81 3.37 -11.54 -5.91
CA SER A 81 2.26 -11.20 -6.81
C SER A 81 2.45 -11.76 -8.23
N VAL A 82 3.67 -11.70 -8.78
CA VAL A 82 3.99 -12.27 -10.10
C VAL A 82 3.77 -13.79 -10.12
N LEU A 83 4.17 -14.50 -9.06
CA LEU A 83 4.00 -15.95 -8.98
C LEU A 83 2.55 -16.37 -8.77
N ASP A 84 1.78 -15.62 -7.97
CA ASP A 84 0.37 -15.91 -7.76
C ASP A 84 -0.45 -15.68 -9.04
N ALA A 85 -0.20 -14.55 -9.74
CA ALA A 85 -0.80 -14.27 -11.04
C ALA A 85 -0.46 -15.36 -12.07
N LEU A 86 0.80 -15.79 -12.14
CA LEU A 86 1.22 -16.89 -13.00
C LEU A 86 0.50 -18.20 -12.64
N ALA A 87 0.36 -18.52 -11.36
CA ALA A 87 -0.39 -19.70 -10.95
C ALA A 87 -1.88 -19.62 -11.36
N GLY A 88 -2.48 -18.42 -11.37
CA GLY A 88 -3.78 -18.15 -11.99
C GLY A 88 -3.80 -18.54 -13.47
N ASP A 89 -2.89 -17.98 -14.26
CA ASP A 89 -2.80 -18.23 -15.70
C ASP A 89 -2.59 -19.72 -16.03
N LEU A 90 -1.82 -20.42 -15.21
CA LEU A 90 -1.55 -21.85 -15.43
C LEU A 90 -2.78 -22.72 -15.15
N VAL A 91 -3.63 -22.36 -14.18
CA VAL A 91 -4.92 -23.03 -13.96
C VAL A 91 -5.82 -22.85 -15.19
N ASP A 92 -5.93 -21.62 -15.70
CA ASP A 92 -6.72 -21.35 -16.90
C ASP A 92 -6.19 -22.14 -18.10
N LEU A 93 -4.87 -22.19 -18.27
CA LEU A 93 -4.20 -22.91 -19.33
C LEU A 93 -4.44 -24.42 -19.25
N GLU A 94 -4.44 -25.03 -18.06
CA GLU A 94 -4.80 -26.43 -17.86
C GLU A 94 -6.24 -26.71 -18.34
N ASP A 95 -7.16 -25.82 -18.01
CA ASP A 95 -8.56 -25.88 -18.44
C ASP A 95 -8.70 -25.79 -19.97
N TRP A 96 -7.99 -24.86 -20.60
CA TRP A 96 -7.95 -24.73 -22.06
C TRP A 96 -7.34 -25.97 -22.73
N ALA A 97 -6.20 -26.45 -22.22
CA ALA A 97 -5.53 -27.65 -22.72
C ALA A 97 -6.44 -28.87 -22.62
N LEU A 98 -7.18 -29.00 -21.51
CA LEU A 98 -8.14 -30.07 -21.29
C LEU A 98 -9.29 -30.02 -22.31
N ARG A 99 -9.85 -28.82 -22.59
CA ARG A 99 -10.87 -28.65 -23.63
C ARG A 99 -10.35 -29.07 -25.01
N GLY A 100 -9.12 -28.68 -25.35
CA GLY A 100 -8.46 -29.03 -26.61
C GLY A 100 -8.25 -30.53 -26.78
N ILE A 101 -7.62 -31.19 -25.80
CA ILE A 101 -7.29 -32.63 -25.90
C ILE A 101 -8.54 -33.51 -25.90
N GLN A 102 -9.67 -33.04 -25.34
CA GLN A 102 -10.93 -33.78 -25.37
C GLN A 102 -11.42 -34.07 -26.79
N PHE A 103 -11.15 -33.21 -27.77
CA PHE A 103 -11.47 -33.48 -29.18
C PHE A 103 -10.71 -34.70 -29.72
N TRP A 104 -9.43 -34.84 -29.34
CA TRP A 104 -8.62 -35.99 -29.72
C TRP A 104 -9.04 -37.29 -29.01
N ARG A 105 -9.31 -37.19 -27.69
CA ARG A 105 -9.69 -38.32 -26.83
C ARG A 105 -11.10 -38.85 -27.14
N ARG A 106 -12.03 -37.98 -27.54
CA ARG A 106 -13.42 -38.33 -27.90
C ARG A 106 -13.66 -38.52 -29.39
N ARG A 107 -12.60 -38.63 -30.19
CA ARG A 107 -12.72 -38.78 -31.65
C ARG A 107 -13.59 -39.99 -32.00
N ASP A 108 -14.38 -39.86 -33.07
CA ASP A 108 -15.19 -40.96 -33.58
C ASP A 108 -14.27 -42.09 -34.09
N PRO A 109 -14.40 -43.33 -33.59
CA PRO A 109 -13.61 -44.45 -34.08
C PRO A 109 -13.87 -44.79 -35.55
N ALA A 110 -14.93 -44.26 -36.17
CA ALA A 110 -15.26 -44.45 -37.58
C ALA A 110 -14.52 -43.51 -38.55
N LEU A 111 -13.73 -42.54 -38.06
CA LEU A 111 -12.95 -41.64 -38.91
C LEU A 111 -11.94 -42.41 -39.78
N ASP A 112 -11.80 -41.99 -41.03
CA ASP A 112 -10.75 -42.52 -41.91
C ASP A 112 -9.36 -41.97 -41.55
N ALA A 113 -8.31 -42.54 -42.13
CA ALA A 113 -6.93 -42.18 -41.82
C ALA A 113 -6.61 -40.69 -42.11
N ALA A 114 -7.18 -40.10 -43.16
CA ALA A 114 -6.94 -38.71 -43.52
C ALA A 114 -7.67 -37.74 -42.57
N GLN A 115 -8.86 -38.13 -42.12
CA GLN A 115 -9.61 -37.40 -41.10
C GLN A 115 -8.93 -37.45 -39.73
N VAL A 116 -8.38 -38.61 -39.34
CA VAL A 116 -7.59 -38.74 -38.09
C VAL A 116 -6.33 -37.89 -38.15
N GLU A 117 -5.63 -37.83 -39.29
CA GLU A 117 -4.47 -36.96 -39.46
C GLU A 117 -4.85 -35.48 -39.34
N THR A 118 -5.93 -35.07 -39.99
CA THR A 118 -6.45 -33.69 -39.91
C THR A 118 -6.80 -33.32 -38.46
N LEU A 119 -7.53 -34.19 -37.75
CA LEU A 119 -7.87 -33.96 -36.34
C LEU A 119 -6.63 -33.88 -35.46
N ARG A 120 -5.65 -34.77 -35.66
CA ARG A 120 -4.37 -34.72 -34.95
C ARG A 120 -3.69 -33.38 -35.17
N ALA A 121 -3.59 -32.94 -36.43
CA ALA A 121 -2.99 -31.66 -36.78
C ALA A 121 -3.70 -30.47 -36.12
N SER A 122 -5.04 -30.46 -36.12
CA SER A 122 -5.84 -29.40 -35.50
C SER A 122 -5.66 -29.34 -33.98
N VAL A 123 -5.70 -30.48 -33.29
CA VAL A 123 -5.50 -30.51 -31.83
C VAL A 123 -4.05 -30.18 -31.48
N SER A 124 -3.08 -30.70 -32.23
CA SER A 124 -1.67 -30.35 -32.04
C SER A 124 -1.38 -28.87 -32.27
N LEU A 125 -2.04 -28.23 -33.25
CA LEU A 125 -1.93 -26.79 -33.47
C LEU A 125 -2.57 -26.00 -32.32
N TYR A 126 -3.76 -26.41 -31.87
CA TYR A 126 -4.42 -25.81 -30.72
C TYR A 126 -3.52 -25.84 -29.47
N LEU A 127 -2.98 -27.01 -29.12
CA LEU A 127 -2.07 -27.16 -27.97
C LEU A 127 -0.76 -26.38 -28.16
N ALA A 128 -0.22 -26.30 -29.38
CA ALA A 128 0.98 -25.52 -29.66
C ALA A 128 0.77 -24.01 -29.48
N VAL A 129 -0.43 -23.48 -29.78
CA VAL A 129 -0.76 -22.07 -29.52
C VAL A 129 -0.74 -21.78 -28.01
N TYR A 130 -1.34 -22.66 -27.20
CA TYR A 130 -1.31 -22.49 -25.74
C TYR A 130 0.07 -22.73 -25.14
N ALA A 131 0.88 -23.64 -25.70
CA ALA A 131 2.28 -23.78 -25.30
C ALA A 131 3.10 -22.50 -25.58
N ALA A 132 2.83 -21.82 -26.70
CA ALA A 132 3.42 -20.52 -26.99
C ALA A 132 2.94 -19.44 -26.01
N TYR A 133 1.65 -19.42 -25.68
CA TYR A 133 1.10 -18.51 -24.66
C TYR A 133 1.75 -18.75 -23.28
N ALA A 134 1.82 -19.99 -22.80
CA ALA A 134 2.53 -20.35 -21.57
C ALA A 134 3.99 -19.88 -21.61
N SER A 135 4.68 -20.08 -22.74
CA SER A 135 6.07 -19.64 -22.89
C SER A 135 6.23 -18.13 -22.75
N VAL A 136 5.29 -17.34 -23.30
CA VAL A 136 5.27 -15.89 -23.17
C VAL A 136 5.01 -15.48 -21.71
N ARG A 137 4.05 -16.11 -21.02
CA ARG A 137 3.76 -15.80 -19.61
C ARG A 137 4.95 -16.11 -18.70
N LEU A 138 5.60 -17.25 -18.87
CA LEU A 138 6.81 -17.60 -18.10
C LEU A 138 7.97 -16.62 -18.35
N GLN A 139 8.14 -16.17 -19.60
CA GLN A 139 9.17 -15.16 -19.94
C GLN A 139 8.83 -13.77 -19.39
N SER A 140 7.55 -13.38 -19.40
CA SER A 140 7.07 -12.13 -18.80
C SER A 140 7.36 -12.13 -17.30
N ALA A 141 6.92 -13.17 -16.59
CA ALA A 141 7.18 -13.35 -15.17
C ALA A 141 8.69 -13.31 -14.86
N ALA A 142 9.52 -13.99 -15.65
CA ALA A 142 10.97 -13.95 -15.46
C ALA A 142 11.52 -12.53 -15.62
N THR A 143 11.03 -11.77 -16.61
CA THR A 143 11.44 -10.38 -16.87
C THR A 143 11.00 -9.45 -15.75
N GLU A 144 9.76 -9.60 -15.26
CA GLU A 144 9.17 -8.80 -14.18
C GLU A 144 9.86 -9.00 -12.83
N LEU A 145 10.46 -10.18 -12.60
CA LEU A 145 11.29 -10.46 -11.41
C LEU A 145 12.67 -9.81 -11.49
N THR A 146 13.26 -9.65 -12.68
CA THR A 146 14.66 -9.21 -12.84
C THR A 146 14.82 -7.77 -13.28
N THR A 147 13.80 -7.17 -13.88
CA THR A 147 13.86 -5.84 -14.49
C THR A 147 12.96 -4.89 -13.75
N PHE A 148 13.53 -3.77 -13.30
CA PHE A 148 12.80 -2.66 -12.69
C PHE A 148 13.12 -1.38 -13.42
N ASP A 149 12.11 -0.52 -13.55
CA ASP A 149 12.34 0.84 -14.01
C ASP A 149 13.17 1.60 -12.96
N ALA A 150 14.23 2.27 -13.41
CA ALA A 150 15.07 3.06 -12.52
C ALA A 150 14.29 4.24 -11.92
N GLU A 151 13.33 4.79 -12.66
CA GLU A 151 12.49 5.90 -12.21
C GLU A 151 11.53 5.43 -11.10
N ILE A 152 10.92 4.25 -11.24
CA ILE A 152 10.13 3.61 -10.15
C ILE A 152 10.99 3.44 -8.91
N VAL A 153 12.20 2.89 -9.06
CA VAL A 153 13.08 2.64 -7.91
C VAL A 153 13.48 3.95 -7.23
N GLU A 154 13.74 5.02 -7.98
CA GLU A 154 14.06 6.34 -7.42
C GLU A 154 12.85 6.96 -6.70
N TRP A 155 11.67 6.88 -7.29
CA TRP A 155 10.42 7.34 -6.68
C TRP A 155 10.13 6.64 -5.34
N LEU A 156 10.28 5.32 -5.30
CA LEU A 156 10.15 4.52 -4.08
C LEU A 156 11.23 4.87 -3.04
N ARG A 157 12.47 5.13 -3.46
CA ARG A 157 13.56 5.55 -2.55
C ARG A 157 13.26 6.90 -1.91
N ASN A 158 12.74 7.85 -2.67
CA ASN A 158 12.37 9.17 -2.19
C ASN A 158 11.24 9.06 -1.17
N GLY A 159 10.18 8.32 -1.50
CA GLY A 159 9.05 8.09 -0.60
C GLY A 159 9.45 7.39 0.70
N ALA A 160 10.17 6.27 0.62
CA ALA A 160 10.66 5.55 1.81
C ALA A 160 11.56 6.44 2.70
N GLY A 161 12.34 7.33 2.09
CA GLY A 161 13.17 8.27 2.82
C GLY A 161 12.37 9.33 3.58
N LYS A 162 11.20 9.73 3.05
CA LYS A 162 10.27 10.67 3.70
C LYS A 162 9.43 9.97 4.78
N ASP A 163 8.98 8.74 4.53
CA ASP A 163 8.33 7.90 5.54
C ASP A 163 9.23 7.73 6.77
N TYR A 164 10.53 7.50 6.55
CA TYR A 164 11.51 7.44 7.64
C TYR A 164 11.60 8.76 8.41
N ASP A 165 11.67 9.90 7.71
CA ASP A 165 11.79 11.22 8.35
C ASP A 165 10.55 11.53 9.21
N VAL A 166 9.35 11.15 8.75
CA VAL A 166 8.11 11.26 9.52
C VAL A 166 8.08 10.27 10.68
N GLY A 167 8.46 9.01 10.46
CA GLY A 167 8.52 8.00 11.52
C GLY A 167 9.46 8.41 12.67
N VAL A 168 10.65 8.91 12.35
CA VAL A 168 11.61 9.42 13.36
C VAL A 168 11.07 10.64 14.10
N LYS A 169 10.36 11.53 13.42
CA LYS A 169 9.89 12.80 13.98
C LYS A 169 8.60 12.67 14.80
N TYR A 170 7.71 11.78 14.38
CA TYR A 170 6.33 11.69 14.89
C TYR A 170 5.96 10.30 15.43
N GLY A 171 6.82 9.29 15.31
CA GLY A 171 6.54 7.92 15.78
C GLY A 171 5.54 7.16 14.92
N GLY A 172 5.37 7.55 13.66
CA GLY A 172 4.47 6.90 12.72
C GLY A 172 5.05 5.63 12.10
N HIS A 173 4.18 4.68 11.76
CA HIS A 173 4.53 3.38 11.18
C HIS A 173 3.81 3.11 9.87
N ARG A 174 4.36 2.22 9.06
CA ARG A 174 3.67 1.71 7.87
C ARG A 174 2.65 0.65 8.28
N GLY A 175 1.42 0.83 7.81
CA GLY A 175 0.39 -0.20 7.83
C GLY A 175 0.48 -1.12 6.61
N PRO A 176 -0.62 -1.81 6.26
CA PRO A 176 -0.73 -2.60 5.04
C PRO A 176 -0.39 -1.83 3.76
N ARG A 177 -0.03 -2.57 2.70
CA ARG A 177 0.14 -2.00 1.37
C ARG A 177 -1.16 -1.45 0.81
N ILE A 178 -1.06 -0.38 0.03
CA ILE A 178 -2.19 0.17 -0.73
C ILE A 178 -2.34 -0.63 -2.02
N PRO A 179 -3.44 -1.37 -2.21
CA PRO A 179 -3.59 -2.27 -3.36
C PRO A 179 -3.73 -1.51 -4.68
N ASP A 180 -3.39 -2.16 -5.78
CA ASP A 180 -3.55 -1.71 -7.16
C ASP A 180 -2.83 -0.41 -7.51
N THR A 181 -1.66 -0.19 -6.92
CA THR A 181 -0.86 1.02 -7.18
C THR A 181 0.36 0.66 -8.01
N VAL A 182 0.71 1.51 -8.96
CA VAL A 182 1.94 1.34 -9.73
C VAL A 182 3.16 1.26 -8.81
N ALA A 183 3.17 2.01 -7.72
CA ALA A 183 4.22 1.95 -6.70
C ALA A 183 4.37 0.55 -6.09
N ASN A 184 3.30 -0.24 -5.95
CA ASN A 184 3.35 -1.64 -5.53
C ASN A 184 3.58 -2.63 -6.67
N GLY A 185 3.60 -2.15 -7.91
CA GLY A 185 3.88 -2.94 -9.10
C GLY A 185 2.66 -3.68 -9.64
N ASP A 186 1.47 -3.36 -9.14
CA ASP A 186 0.15 -3.92 -9.48
C ASP A 186 -0.80 -2.84 -10.04
N GLY A 187 -0.25 -1.75 -10.58
CA GLY A 187 -1.00 -0.59 -11.07
C GLY A 187 -1.90 -0.85 -12.27
N ASN A 188 -3.02 -1.55 -12.06
CA ASN A 188 -4.06 -1.87 -13.04
C ASN A 188 -4.88 -0.62 -13.48
N GLY A 189 -4.27 0.58 -13.39
CA GLY A 189 -4.89 1.87 -13.63
C GLY A 189 -5.82 2.34 -12.51
N TRP A 190 -5.68 1.81 -11.30
CA TRP A 190 -6.51 2.22 -10.17
C TRP A 190 -5.83 3.31 -9.34
N THR A 191 -6.65 4.24 -8.89
CA THR A 191 -6.28 5.34 -8.01
C THR A 191 -7.02 5.19 -6.67
N PRO A 192 -6.33 4.94 -5.55
CA PRO A 192 -6.94 4.72 -4.24
C PRO A 192 -7.35 6.05 -3.60
N GLN A 193 -8.59 6.15 -3.10
CA GLN A 193 -9.13 7.43 -2.62
C GLN A 193 -9.69 7.34 -1.19
N GLY A 194 -10.72 6.51 -0.96
CA GLY A 194 -11.32 6.39 0.36
C GLY A 194 -10.61 5.38 1.27
N LEU A 195 -10.74 5.58 2.58
CA LEU A 195 -10.23 4.70 3.64
C LEU A 195 -11.20 4.61 4.82
N ALA A 196 -11.53 3.39 5.22
CA ALA A 196 -12.25 3.09 6.44
C ALA A 196 -11.64 1.88 7.15
N HIS A 197 -12.09 1.62 8.38
CA HIS A 197 -11.79 0.41 9.14
C HIS A 197 -13.09 -0.20 9.65
N ASP A 198 -13.24 -1.51 9.54
CA ASP A 198 -14.48 -2.20 9.88
C ASP A 198 -14.65 -2.49 11.38
N GLY A 199 -13.58 -2.32 12.16
CA GLY A 199 -13.52 -2.63 13.59
C GLY A 199 -13.34 -4.12 13.92
N ASP A 200 -13.34 -4.98 12.90
CA ASP A 200 -13.10 -6.44 12.97
C ASP A 200 -11.66 -6.80 12.53
N GLY A 201 -10.82 -5.82 12.22
CA GLY A 201 -9.43 -5.99 11.82
C GLY A 201 -9.21 -5.91 10.31
N HIS A 202 -10.04 -5.16 9.59
CA HIS A 202 -9.80 -4.89 8.17
C HIS A 202 -9.90 -3.41 7.84
N PHE A 203 -8.94 -2.97 7.04
CA PHE A 203 -9.08 -1.72 6.28
C PHE A 203 -9.95 -1.96 5.06
N VAL A 204 -10.67 -0.92 4.68
CA VAL A 204 -11.52 -0.90 3.49
C VAL A 204 -11.19 0.34 2.70
N THR A 205 -10.78 0.15 1.45
CA THR A 205 -10.39 1.25 0.57
C THR A 205 -11.27 1.26 -0.67
N THR A 206 -11.62 2.45 -1.15
CA THR A 206 -12.19 2.63 -2.48
C THR A 206 -11.10 3.07 -3.43
N SER A 207 -11.19 2.61 -4.68
CA SER A 207 -10.32 3.08 -5.75
C SER A 207 -11.16 3.33 -7.00
N TYR A 208 -10.76 4.31 -7.79
CA TYR A 208 -11.40 4.59 -9.08
C TYR A 208 -10.41 4.42 -10.23
N ARG A 209 -10.95 4.29 -11.44
CA ARG A 209 -10.18 4.35 -12.69
C ARG A 209 -10.92 5.24 -13.66
N THR A 210 -10.23 6.25 -14.18
CA THR A 210 -10.74 7.14 -15.23
C THR A 210 -10.84 6.43 -16.58
N ASP A 211 -11.74 6.90 -17.43
CA ASP A 211 -11.87 6.47 -18.84
C ASP A 211 -12.01 4.96 -19.06
N ALA A 212 -12.73 4.26 -18.15
CA ALA A 212 -12.99 2.84 -18.31
C ALA A 212 -13.98 2.50 -19.45
N GLY A 213 -14.46 3.51 -20.18
CA GLY A 213 -15.36 3.42 -21.34
C GLY A 213 -14.72 2.80 -22.60
N GLU A 214 -15.54 2.57 -23.63
CA GLU A 214 -15.07 2.01 -24.90
C GLU A 214 -14.07 2.96 -25.59
N LEU A 215 -12.86 2.47 -25.90
CA LEU A 215 -11.87 3.12 -26.76
C LEU A 215 -12.52 3.75 -28.01
N GLY A 216 -12.67 5.07 -28.01
CA GLY A 216 -13.18 5.86 -29.14
C GLY A 216 -14.50 6.60 -28.93
N ASN A 217 -15.04 6.65 -27.72
CA ASN A 217 -16.18 7.53 -27.38
C ASN A 217 -15.85 8.47 -26.20
N PRO A 218 -15.36 9.69 -26.44
CA PRO A 218 -15.03 10.68 -25.40
C PRO A 218 -16.26 11.29 -24.70
N ASP A 219 -17.48 10.83 -25.01
CA ASP A 219 -18.71 11.19 -24.27
C ASP A 219 -19.09 10.08 -23.25
N ASP A 220 -18.26 9.04 -23.07
CA ASP A 220 -18.51 7.83 -22.27
C ASP A 220 -17.42 7.60 -21.21
N ASP A 221 -16.81 8.69 -20.72
CA ASP A 221 -15.88 8.71 -19.58
C ASP A 221 -16.66 8.33 -18.32
N VAL A 222 -16.90 7.04 -18.19
CA VAL A 222 -17.47 6.44 -16.99
C VAL A 222 -16.29 5.96 -16.16
N ASP A 223 -16.12 6.58 -15.00
CA ASP A 223 -15.16 6.11 -14.02
C ASP A 223 -15.64 4.76 -13.47
N ASP A 224 -14.77 3.77 -13.48
CA ASP A 224 -15.02 2.55 -12.71
C ASP A 224 -14.69 2.83 -11.24
N SER A 225 -15.36 2.13 -10.34
CA SER A 225 -15.11 2.21 -8.91
C SER A 225 -15.10 0.82 -8.30
N GLN A 226 -14.10 0.56 -7.47
CA GLN A 226 -13.96 -0.69 -6.75
C GLN A 226 -13.76 -0.45 -5.27
N LEU A 227 -13.90 -1.52 -4.50
CA LEU A 227 -13.63 -1.55 -3.08
C LEU A 227 -12.78 -2.77 -2.73
N SER A 228 -11.70 -2.53 -2.01
CA SER A 228 -10.79 -3.56 -1.49
C SER A 228 -10.93 -3.68 0.02
N VAL A 229 -10.91 -4.90 0.53
CA VAL A 229 -10.89 -5.24 1.96
C VAL A 229 -9.55 -5.87 2.27
N ILE A 230 -8.82 -5.30 3.22
CA ILE A 230 -7.42 -5.62 3.52
C ILE A 230 -7.33 -6.04 4.99
N ASP A 231 -6.83 -7.25 5.27
CA ASP A 231 -6.54 -7.69 6.64
C ASP A 231 -5.47 -6.77 7.26
N ASP A 232 -5.78 -6.16 8.40
CA ASP A 232 -4.95 -5.14 9.03
C ASP A 232 -3.56 -5.66 9.46
N ARG A 233 -3.45 -6.96 9.71
CA ARG A 233 -2.29 -7.61 10.32
C ARG A 233 -1.43 -8.30 9.28
N THR A 234 -2.02 -8.92 8.27
CA THR A 234 -1.29 -9.59 7.19
C THR A 234 -1.06 -8.68 5.99
N GLY A 235 -1.89 -7.65 5.83
CA GLY A 235 -1.94 -6.81 4.63
C GLY A 235 -2.49 -7.52 3.40
N GLU A 236 -3.08 -8.71 3.57
CA GLU A 236 -3.68 -9.47 2.46
C GLU A 236 -5.00 -8.83 2.02
N VAL A 237 -5.18 -8.67 0.71
CA VAL A 237 -6.47 -8.29 0.13
C VAL A 237 -7.39 -9.51 0.17
N VAL A 238 -8.31 -9.54 1.13
CA VAL A 238 -9.22 -10.67 1.37
C VAL A 238 -10.51 -10.60 0.54
N SER A 239 -10.86 -9.40 0.05
CA SER A 239 -11.93 -9.21 -0.93
C SER A 239 -11.63 -7.98 -1.78
N GLN A 240 -12.03 -8.04 -3.05
CA GLN A 240 -11.97 -6.91 -3.95
C GLN A 240 -13.15 -6.99 -4.90
N VAL A 241 -13.99 -5.96 -4.90
CA VAL A 241 -15.28 -5.99 -5.60
C VAL A 241 -15.51 -4.72 -6.42
N GLN A 242 -16.15 -4.88 -7.56
CA GLN A 242 -16.65 -3.77 -8.37
C GLN A 242 -17.92 -3.19 -7.74
N LEU A 243 -18.00 -1.86 -7.68
CA LEU A 243 -19.14 -1.13 -7.13
C LEU A 243 -20.15 -0.79 -8.24
N ASN A 244 -21.29 -1.49 -8.28
CA ASN A 244 -22.34 -1.21 -9.25
C ASN A 244 -23.30 -0.10 -8.79
N GLY A 245 -24.15 0.39 -9.69
CA GLY A 245 -25.27 1.26 -9.33
C GLY A 245 -26.55 0.51 -8.92
N TRP A 246 -27.44 1.21 -8.23
CA TRP A 246 -28.73 0.65 -7.81
C TRP A 246 -29.65 0.36 -8.99
N GLY A 247 -30.18 -0.87 -9.07
CA GLY A 247 -31.15 -1.24 -10.10
C GLY A 247 -30.63 -1.12 -11.54
N GLY A 248 -29.31 -1.26 -11.74
CA GLY A 248 -28.65 -1.07 -13.04
C GLY A 248 -28.47 0.40 -13.44
N ALA A 249 -28.61 1.33 -12.49
CA ALA A 249 -28.24 2.73 -12.66
C ALA A 249 -26.71 2.91 -12.69
N VAL A 250 -26.27 4.15 -12.91
CA VAL A 250 -24.86 4.54 -12.93
C VAL A 250 -24.20 4.17 -11.60
N PRO A 251 -23.04 3.47 -11.63
CA PRO A 251 -22.24 3.19 -10.44
C PRO A 251 -21.73 4.49 -9.78
N PRO A 252 -21.05 4.41 -8.61
CA PRO A 252 -20.23 5.54 -8.16
C PRO A 252 -19.27 5.95 -9.29
N GLN A 253 -19.12 7.24 -9.49
CA GLN A 253 -18.15 7.81 -10.42
C GLN A 253 -17.12 8.54 -9.59
N HIS A 254 -15.84 8.28 -9.81
CA HIS A 254 -14.75 8.82 -9.00
C HIS A 254 -15.02 8.56 -7.50
N SER A 255 -15.13 7.29 -7.11
CA SER A 255 -15.53 6.95 -5.75
C SER A 255 -14.50 7.48 -4.75
N GLY A 256 -14.89 8.55 -4.07
CA GLY A 256 -14.15 9.19 -2.99
C GLY A 256 -14.20 8.39 -1.71
N GLY A 257 -14.49 9.08 -0.61
CA GLY A 257 -14.52 8.51 0.73
C GLY A 257 -15.40 7.28 0.89
N VAL A 258 -15.00 6.46 1.85
CA VAL A 258 -15.76 5.32 2.34
C VAL A 258 -15.85 5.38 3.86
N ALA A 259 -17.01 5.05 4.41
CA ALA A 259 -17.22 4.97 5.85
C ALA A 259 -18.01 3.73 6.23
N ILE A 260 -17.74 3.17 7.41
CA ILE A 260 -18.38 1.93 7.86
C ILE A 260 -19.15 2.18 9.16
N ASN A 261 -20.37 1.65 9.23
CA ASN A 261 -21.17 1.61 10.44
C ASN A 261 -21.85 0.24 10.59
N GLY A 262 -21.19 -0.67 11.28
CA GLY A 262 -21.62 -2.07 11.35
C GLY A 262 -21.57 -2.73 9.97
N ASP A 263 -22.69 -3.30 9.51
CA ASP A 263 -22.78 -3.91 8.17
C ASP A 263 -22.92 -2.87 7.03
N ARG A 264 -23.16 -1.59 7.35
CA ARG A 264 -23.36 -0.55 6.33
C ARG A 264 -22.02 0.01 5.88
N VAL A 265 -21.81 -0.01 4.57
CA VAL A 265 -20.67 0.63 3.92
C VAL A 265 -21.18 1.80 3.10
N PHE A 266 -20.86 3.01 3.53
CA PHE A 266 -21.20 4.25 2.84
C PHE A 266 -20.07 4.63 1.89
N VAL A 267 -20.39 4.87 0.62
CA VAL A 267 -19.42 5.32 -0.38
C VAL A 267 -19.95 6.60 -1.01
N VAL A 268 -19.11 7.63 -1.12
CA VAL A 268 -19.45 8.85 -1.85
C VAL A 268 -18.83 8.84 -3.25
N GLY A 269 -19.55 9.36 -4.23
CA GLY A 269 -19.07 9.47 -5.61
C GLY A 269 -20.14 10.10 -6.51
N GLY A 270 -19.74 10.84 -7.53
CA GLY A 270 -20.68 11.49 -8.47
C GLY A 270 -21.77 12.36 -7.81
N GLY A 271 -21.49 12.89 -6.62
CA GLY A 271 -22.41 13.66 -5.78
C GLY A 271 -23.58 12.89 -5.18
N LYS A 272 -23.38 11.59 -4.95
CA LYS A 272 -24.34 10.69 -4.32
C LYS A 272 -23.71 9.96 -3.14
N LEU A 273 -24.57 9.59 -2.19
CA LEU A 273 -24.23 8.65 -1.11
C LEU A 273 -24.79 7.27 -1.45
N TYR A 274 -23.91 6.31 -1.67
CA TYR A 274 -24.23 4.91 -1.89
C TYR A 274 -24.13 4.14 -0.58
N GLU A 275 -24.99 3.15 -0.39
CA GLU A 275 -25.00 2.28 0.79
C GLU A 275 -24.91 0.83 0.33
N TYR A 276 -23.83 0.14 0.67
CA TYR A 276 -23.58 -1.29 0.41
C TYR A 276 -23.61 -2.10 1.71
N SER A 277 -23.67 -3.43 1.59
CA SER A 277 -23.55 -4.36 2.71
C SER A 277 -22.14 -4.94 2.78
N MET A 278 -21.50 -4.85 3.95
CA MET A 278 -20.20 -5.48 4.21
C MET A 278 -20.27 -7.00 4.06
N ALA A 279 -21.39 -7.63 4.48
CA ALA A 279 -21.60 -9.05 4.29
C ALA A 279 -21.61 -9.44 2.79
N GLU A 280 -22.29 -8.67 1.93
CA GLU A 280 -22.30 -8.93 0.49
C GLU A 280 -20.92 -8.71 -0.15
N ILE A 281 -20.18 -7.70 0.30
CA ILE A 281 -18.80 -7.43 -0.14
C ILE A 281 -17.87 -8.61 0.19
N ARG A 282 -17.99 -9.16 1.41
CA ARG A 282 -17.20 -10.32 1.84
C ARG A 282 -17.63 -11.61 1.14
N GLU A 283 -18.91 -11.77 0.79
CA GLU A 283 -19.43 -12.96 0.10
C GLU A 283 -19.10 -12.98 -1.40
N ALA A 284 -19.11 -11.81 -2.07
CA ALA A 284 -18.84 -11.72 -3.50
C ALA A 284 -17.44 -12.23 -3.89
N GLY A 285 -16.47 -12.10 -3.00
CA GLY A 285 -15.09 -12.52 -3.19
C GLY A 285 -14.33 -11.71 -4.24
N PRO A 286 -13.06 -12.02 -4.47
CA PRO A 286 -12.20 -11.28 -5.41
C PRO A 286 -12.75 -11.26 -6.84
N GLY A 287 -12.80 -10.06 -7.44
CA GLY A 287 -13.34 -9.82 -8.78
C GLY A 287 -14.87 -9.88 -8.89
N GLY A 288 -15.56 -10.06 -7.75
CA GLY A 288 -17.02 -10.01 -7.68
C GLY A 288 -17.55 -8.58 -7.89
N ALA A 289 -18.88 -8.44 -7.94
CA ALA A 289 -19.51 -7.14 -8.03
C ALA A 289 -20.68 -7.05 -7.04
N VAL A 290 -20.83 -5.88 -6.41
CA VAL A 290 -21.88 -5.63 -5.41
C VAL A 290 -22.77 -4.47 -5.85
N THR A 291 -24.04 -4.50 -5.44
CA THR A 291 -24.99 -3.42 -5.71
C THR A 291 -25.39 -2.75 -4.40
N PRO A 292 -25.75 -1.45 -4.42
CA PRO A 292 -26.25 -0.78 -3.23
C PRO A 292 -27.47 -1.51 -2.66
N VAL A 293 -27.72 -1.39 -1.36
CA VAL A 293 -28.89 -2.01 -0.70
C VAL A 293 -30.17 -1.21 -0.93
N ARG A 294 -30.06 0.01 -1.45
CA ARG A 294 -31.16 0.92 -1.78
C ARG A 294 -30.76 1.96 -2.83
N THR A 295 -31.74 2.76 -3.25
CA THR A 295 -31.49 3.95 -4.08
C THR A 295 -30.51 4.90 -3.37
N PRO A 296 -29.43 5.33 -4.05
CA PRO A 296 -28.47 6.30 -3.52
C PRO A 296 -29.13 7.64 -3.21
N ASP A 297 -28.67 8.30 -2.14
CA ASP A 297 -29.14 9.63 -1.77
C ASP A 297 -28.42 10.70 -2.60
N ASP A 298 -29.15 11.77 -2.93
CA ASP A 298 -28.59 12.96 -3.56
C ASP A 298 -28.09 13.91 -2.46
N ILE A 299 -26.79 14.23 -2.51
CA ILE A 299 -26.12 15.05 -1.49
C ILE A 299 -25.62 16.38 -2.07
N GLY A 300 -26.09 16.77 -3.26
CA GLY A 300 -26.06 18.16 -3.73
C GLY A 300 -24.73 18.68 -4.29
N GLY A 301 -23.77 17.81 -4.61
CA GLY A 301 -22.49 18.17 -5.24
C GLY A 301 -21.45 17.05 -5.07
N ALA A 302 -20.31 17.13 -5.76
CA ALA A 302 -19.23 16.14 -5.63
C ALA A 302 -18.65 16.17 -4.21
N THR A 303 -19.06 15.23 -3.36
CA THR A 303 -18.44 15.00 -2.05
C THR A 303 -17.26 14.07 -2.22
N SER A 304 -16.11 14.48 -1.70
CA SER A 304 -14.83 13.77 -1.85
C SER A 304 -14.56 12.80 -0.72
N TYR A 305 -15.11 13.05 0.47
CA TYR A 305 -14.80 12.28 1.67
C TYR A 305 -15.98 12.08 2.60
N VAL A 306 -15.93 10.99 3.37
CA VAL A 306 -16.96 10.62 4.33
C VAL A 306 -16.36 9.85 5.49
N THR A 307 -16.79 10.19 6.71
CA THR A 307 -16.46 9.40 7.91
C THR A 307 -17.68 9.20 8.81
N VAL A 308 -17.67 8.15 9.62
CA VAL A 308 -18.66 7.93 10.67
C VAL A 308 -17.98 8.01 12.02
N ALA A 309 -18.46 8.93 12.86
CA ALA A 309 -17.94 9.10 14.20
C ALA A 309 -18.99 9.70 15.14
N ASN A 310 -18.93 9.30 16.42
CA ASN A 310 -19.76 9.89 17.48
C ASN A 310 -21.27 9.90 17.17
N GLY A 311 -21.77 8.88 16.43
CA GLY A 311 -23.17 8.76 16.04
C GLY A 311 -23.60 9.68 14.90
N ASN A 312 -22.65 10.26 14.16
CA ASN A 312 -22.90 11.10 12.99
C ASN A 312 -22.12 10.56 11.78
N LEU A 313 -22.61 10.88 10.59
CA LEU A 313 -21.90 10.74 9.33
C LEU A 313 -21.49 12.14 8.87
N TYR A 314 -20.20 12.33 8.59
CA TYR A 314 -19.63 13.61 8.16
C TYR A 314 -19.39 13.54 6.65
N LEU A 315 -19.90 14.52 5.91
CA LEU A 315 -19.73 14.64 4.45
C LEU A 315 -18.99 15.93 4.13
N GLY A 316 -17.95 15.84 3.30
CA GLY A 316 -17.25 17.02 2.80
C GLY A 316 -16.80 16.88 1.35
N ASN A 317 -16.24 17.97 0.85
CA ASN A 317 -15.87 18.13 -0.55
C ASN A 317 -14.51 18.81 -0.64
N TYR A 318 -13.60 18.25 -1.44
CA TYR A 318 -12.28 18.81 -1.74
C TYR A 318 -12.33 20.25 -2.24
N GLY A 319 -13.24 20.52 -3.18
CA GLY A 319 -13.41 21.85 -3.76
C GLY A 319 -14.15 22.84 -2.83
N GLY A 320 -14.57 22.38 -1.65
CA GLY A 320 -15.24 23.17 -0.63
C GLY A 320 -14.34 23.43 0.59
N SER A 321 -14.85 24.27 1.49
CA SER A 321 -14.21 24.58 2.78
C SER A 321 -15.15 24.27 3.96
N GLU A 322 -16.03 23.30 3.75
CA GLU A 322 -17.06 22.90 4.72
C GLU A 322 -17.22 21.38 4.77
N VAL A 323 -17.45 20.88 5.98
CA VAL A 323 -17.89 19.51 6.27
C VAL A 323 -19.20 19.58 7.04
N THR A 324 -20.18 18.77 6.67
CA THR A 324 -21.48 18.71 7.35
C THR A 324 -21.64 17.38 8.06
N SER A 325 -21.92 17.45 9.37
CA SER A 325 -22.26 16.29 10.20
C SER A 325 -23.76 16.04 10.19
N HIS A 326 -24.15 14.81 9.91
CA HIS A 326 -25.53 14.34 9.86
C HIS A 326 -25.76 13.27 10.93
N PRO A 327 -26.71 13.46 11.86
CA PRO A 327 -26.97 12.46 12.89
C PRO A 327 -27.48 11.16 12.26
N LEU A 328 -26.99 10.04 12.78
CA LEU A 328 -27.46 8.72 12.38
C LEU A 328 -28.74 8.36 13.16
N ASP A 329 -29.73 7.83 12.45
CA ASP A 329 -30.97 7.34 13.02
C ASP A 329 -30.79 5.98 13.74
N GLY A 330 -31.89 5.43 14.27
CA GLY A 330 -31.86 4.14 14.98
C GLY A 330 -31.53 2.94 14.09
N ASP A 331 -31.62 3.07 12.77
CA ASP A 331 -31.18 2.07 11.80
C ASP A 331 -29.73 2.31 11.36
N GLY A 332 -29.08 3.39 11.83
CA GLY A 332 -27.72 3.77 11.47
C GLY A 332 -27.61 4.50 10.13
N ARG A 333 -28.68 5.17 9.66
CA ARG A 333 -28.69 5.97 8.43
C ARG A 333 -28.65 7.48 8.72
N PRO A 334 -27.99 8.29 7.89
CA PRO A 334 -27.93 9.73 8.12
C PRO A 334 -29.27 10.41 7.87
N ASP A 335 -29.64 11.34 8.75
CA ASP A 335 -30.65 12.37 8.46
C ASP A 335 -30.01 13.49 7.63
N LEU A 336 -30.14 13.43 6.30
CA LEU A 336 -29.51 14.40 5.39
C LEU A 336 -30.19 15.79 5.40
N ASP A 337 -31.40 15.90 5.96
CA ASP A 337 -32.09 17.18 6.11
C ASP A 337 -31.65 17.92 7.39
N GLY A 338 -31.07 17.20 8.35
CA GLY A 338 -30.51 17.72 9.60
C GLY A 338 -28.99 17.71 9.57
N GLY A 339 -28.33 18.81 9.95
CA GLY A 339 -26.89 18.77 10.07
C GLY A 339 -26.25 19.99 10.71
N THR A 340 -25.03 19.80 11.17
CA THR A 340 -24.17 20.87 11.66
C THR A 340 -22.95 20.99 10.76
N THR A 341 -22.75 22.17 10.20
CA THR A 341 -21.64 22.48 9.28
C THR A 341 -20.46 23.09 10.04
N TYR A 342 -19.28 22.59 9.77
CA TYR A 342 -17.99 23.07 10.26
C TYR A 342 -17.16 23.58 9.10
N THR A 343 -16.27 24.53 9.36
CA THR A 343 -15.32 25.01 8.35
C THR A 343 -14.11 24.07 8.34
N THR A 344 -13.62 23.75 7.14
CA THR A 344 -12.42 22.93 6.94
C THR A 344 -11.32 23.77 6.30
N PRO A 345 -10.05 23.35 6.41
CA PRO A 345 -8.98 23.91 5.60
C PRO A 345 -9.28 23.80 4.08
N ASP A 346 -8.72 24.71 3.28
CA ASP A 346 -8.77 24.59 1.83
C ASP A 346 -7.98 23.35 1.38
N GLY A 347 -8.52 22.59 0.43
CA GLY A 347 -7.89 21.35 -0.07
C GLY A 347 -8.05 20.14 0.85
N THR A 348 -9.04 20.16 1.76
CA THR A 348 -9.33 19.01 2.63
C THR A 348 -9.87 17.83 1.82
N ASN A 349 -9.25 16.66 1.94
CA ASN A 349 -9.71 15.41 1.30
C ASN A 349 -10.14 14.33 2.28
N GLY A 350 -10.13 14.59 3.58
CA GLY A 350 -10.57 13.62 4.58
C GLY A 350 -10.70 14.24 5.96
N ILE A 351 -11.42 13.54 6.84
CA ILE A 351 -11.60 13.96 8.22
C ILE A 351 -11.64 12.74 9.16
N ALA A 352 -10.88 12.81 10.24
CA ALA A 352 -11.05 11.96 11.40
C ALA A 352 -11.61 12.78 12.57
N VAL A 353 -12.61 12.23 13.26
CA VAL A 353 -13.19 12.85 14.46
C VAL A 353 -12.78 12.03 15.67
N LEU A 354 -12.04 12.68 16.58
CA LEU A 354 -11.46 12.03 17.74
C LEU A 354 -12.49 11.79 18.85
N PRO A 355 -12.23 10.87 19.81
CA PRO A 355 -13.17 10.57 20.90
C PRO A 355 -13.50 11.73 21.82
N ASP A 356 -12.60 12.72 21.91
CA ASP A 356 -12.81 13.96 22.69
C ASP A 356 -13.61 15.03 21.91
N GLY A 357 -13.91 14.78 20.64
CA GLY A 357 -14.65 15.67 19.75
C GLY A 357 -13.76 16.55 18.87
N SER A 358 -12.43 16.47 18.98
CA SER A 358 -11.49 17.18 18.11
C SER A 358 -11.58 16.67 16.66
N HIS A 359 -11.30 17.53 15.69
CA HIS A 359 -11.27 17.17 14.27
C HIS A 359 -9.82 17.19 13.75
N VAL A 360 -9.49 16.21 12.92
CA VAL A 360 -8.23 16.17 12.17
C VAL A 360 -8.57 16.06 10.69
N TYR A 361 -8.01 16.95 9.88
CA TYR A 361 -8.24 17.02 8.44
C TYR A 361 -6.99 16.61 7.67
N SER A 362 -7.13 15.79 6.64
CA SER A 362 -6.07 15.59 5.63
C SER A 362 -6.21 16.67 4.59
N VAL A 363 -5.11 17.39 4.36
CA VAL A 363 -5.06 18.50 3.43
C VAL A 363 -4.08 18.19 2.32
N ASN A 364 -4.61 18.22 1.11
CA ASN A 364 -3.86 18.04 -0.11
C ASN A 364 -3.38 19.42 -0.62
N ALA A 365 -2.07 19.66 -0.55
CA ALA A 365 -1.43 20.89 -1.02
C ALA A 365 -1.05 20.84 -2.52
N GLY A 366 -1.42 19.77 -3.22
CA GLY A 366 -1.09 19.51 -4.62
C GLY A 366 -0.04 18.40 -4.79
N ARG A 367 0.05 17.89 -6.04
CA ARG A 367 0.81 16.67 -6.41
C ARG A 367 2.30 16.70 -6.00
N GLY A 368 2.97 17.85 -6.13
CA GLY A 368 4.39 18.04 -5.79
C GLY A 368 4.67 18.65 -4.42
N ALA A 369 3.66 18.81 -3.58
CA ALA A 369 3.81 19.37 -2.24
C ALA A 369 3.41 18.33 -1.18
N PRO A 370 4.17 18.19 -0.07
CA PRO A 370 3.77 17.34 1.04
C PRO A 370 2.35 17.67 1.50
N GLY A 371 1.59 16.64 1.86
CA GLY A 371 0.29 16.81 2.48
C GLY A 371 0.43 17.26 3.93
N GLU A 372 -0.68 17.64 4.54
CA GLU A 372 -0.73 18.03 5.94
C GLU A 372 -1.88 17.34 6.68
N LEU A 373 -1.67 16.96 7.94
CA LEU A 373 -2.73 16.80 8.91
C LEU A 373 -2.93 18.11 9.64
N VAL A 374 -4.13 18.66 9.61
CA VAL A 374 -4.51 19.88 10.35
C VAL A 374 -5.41 19.49 11.51
N VAL A 375 -5.00 19.83 12.73
CA VAL A 375 -5.75 19.52 13.95
C VAL A 375 -6.52 20.75 14.43
N ASP A 376 -7.81 20.56 14.68
CA ASP A 376 -8.70 21.51 15.34
C ASP A 376 -9.22 20.85 16.64
N ASN A 377 -8.65 21.24 17.79
CA ASN A 377 -9.06 20.69 19.08
C ASN A 377 -10.39 21.29 19.58
N HIS A 378 -10.86 22.37 18.96
CA HIS A 378 -12.02 23.13 19.41
C HIS A 378 -12.99 23.42 18.25
N PRO A 379 -13.43 22.38 17.53
CA PRO A 379 -14.26 22.57 16.35
C PRO A 379 -15.56 23.25 16.73
N SER A 380 -15.93 24.28 15.95
CA SER A 380 -17.14 25.05 16.19
C SER A 380 -17.93 25.25 14.90
N PRO A 381 -19.28 25.28 14.96
CA PRO A 381 -20.08 25.43 13.76
C PRO A 381 -19.72 26.73 12.99
N GLY A 382 -19.33 26.58 11.72
CA GLY A 382 -18.87 27.68 10.86
C GLY A 382 -17.53 28.32 11.27
N GLY A 383 -16.72 27.66 12.10
CA GLY A 383 -15.38 28.10 12.49
C GLY A 383 -14.35 26.99 12.31
N LEU A 384 -13.09 27.40 12.16
CA LEU A 384 -11.90 26.55 12.14
C LEU A 384 -10.87 27.18 13.09
N ASP A 385 -10.42 26.43 14.08
CA ASP A 385 -9.32 26.83 14.98
C ASP A 385 -8.16 25.85 14.82
N ALA A 386 -7.39 26.03 13.73
CA ALA A 386 -6.26 25.16 13.44
C ALA A 386 -5.13 25.38 14.46
N ASP A 387 -4.94 24.42 15.36
CA ASP A 387 -3.99 24.51 16.47
C ASP A 387 -2.55 24.23 16.00
N HIS A 388 -2.37 23.22 15.15
CA HIS A 388 -1.07 22.84 14.59
C HIS A 388 -1.25 21.94 13.35
N THR A 389 -0.13 21.73 12.63
CA THR A 389 -0.09 20.87 11.44
C THR A 389 1.05 19.85 11.51
N ILE A 390 0.85 18.70 10.87
CA ILE A 390 1.86 17.64 10.70
C ILE A 390 2.03 17.38 9.21
N GLU A 391 3.28 17.46 8.73
CA GLU A 391 3.61 17.12 7.33
C GLU A 391 3.50 15.60 7.13
N ILE A 392 2.82 15.19 6.06
CA ILE A 392 2.60 13.80 5.65
C ILE A 392 2.79 13.63 4.13
N GLY A 393 2.56 12.41 3.64
CA GLY A 393 2.66 12.04 2.23
C GLY A 393 1.96 13.00 1.27
N ASN A 394 2.46 13.07 0.03
CA ASN A 394 1.75 13.78 -1.04
C ASN A 394 0.35 13.19 -1.22
N LEU A 395 -0.60 14.04 -1.62
CA LEU A 395 -1.96 13.63 -1.97
C LEU A 395 -2.65 12.76 -0.89
N PRO A 396 -2.71 13.24 0.37
CA PRO A 396 -3.45 12.53 1.40
C PRO A 396 -4.94 12.66 1.10
N GLU A 397 -5.63 11.53 1.09
CA GLU A 397 -7.05 11.47 0.82
C GLU A 397 -7.82 11.31 2.12
N GLU A 398 -8.24 10.10 2.50
CA GLU A 398 -9.08 9.86 3.67
C GLU A 398 -8.26 9.46 4.92
N LEU A 399 -8.86 9.69 6.10
CA LEU A 399 -8.28 9.39 7.42
C LEU A 399 -9.21 8.49 8.24
N VAL A 400 -8.64 7.54 8.97
CA VAL A 400 -9.39 6.73 9.94
C VAL A 400 -8.65 6.59 11.25
N LEU A 401 -9.39 6.60 12.36
CA LEU A 401 -8.85 6.30 13.69
C LEU A 401 -8.94 4.80 13.97
N VAL A 402 -7.79 4.15 14.19
CA VAL A 402 -7.70 2.72 14.55
C VAL A 402 -6.78 2.58 15.74
N ASP A 403 -7.29 2.04 16.85
CA ASP A 403 -6.51 1.72 18.05
C ASP A 403 -5.59 2.85 18.58
N GLY A 404 -6.07 4.10 18.49
CA GLY A 404 -5.30 5.28 18.94
C GLY A 404 -4.23 5.75 17.96
N GLN A 405 -4.30 5.29 16.70
CA GLN A 405 -3.49 5.73 15.57
C GLN A 405 -4.41 6.36 14.52
N LEU A 406 -3.99 7.48 13.95
CA LEU A 406 -4.57 7.98 12.71
C LEU A 406 -3.90 7.27 11.54
N VAL A 407 -4.68 6.59 10.73
CA VAL A 407 -4.22 5.94 9.50
C VAL A 407 -4.67 6.77 8.31
N VAL A 408 -3.75 7.02 7.38
CA VAL A 408 -3.95 7.84 6.19
C VAL A 408 -3.76 7.00 4.93
N ALA A 409 -4.63 7.22 3.94
CA ALA A 409 -4.44 6.74 2.58
C ALA A 409 -4.00 7.89 1.66
N ASN A 410 -3.18 7.56 0.66
CA ASN A 410 -2.60 8.53 -0.25
C ASN A 410 -2.69 8.04 -1.70
N GLU A 411 -3.00 8.95 -2.61
CA GLU A 411 -3.07 8.68 -4.05
C GLU A 411 -1.70 8.62 -4.72
N ALA A 412 -0.67 9.15 -4.06
CA ALA A 412 0.67 9.35 -4.62
C ALA A 412 1.43 8.07 -5.02
N GLY A 413 0.82 6.88 -4.92
CA GLY A 413 1.38 5.64 -5.48
C GLY A 413 0.74 5.18 -6.79
N ALA A 414 -0.37 5.79 -7.23
CA ALA A 414 -1.10 5.40 -8.43
C ALA A 414 -0.45 5.88 -9.73
N ASP A 415 -0.83 5.28 -10.86
CA ASP A 415 -0.23 5.54 -12.19
C ASP A 415 -0.40 7.00 -12.61
N ASP A 416 -1.58 7.57 -12.38
CA ASP A 416 -1.95 8.98 -12.65
C ASP A 416 -1.07 10.00 -11.92
N TYR A 417 -0.24 9.55 -10.98
CA TYR A 417 0.66 10.36 -10.17
C TYR A 417 2.11 9.94 -10.28
N ALA A 418 2.40 9.00 -11.18
CA ALA A 418 3.75 8.52 -11.41
C ALA A 418 4.61 9.61 -12.08
N PRO A 419 5.91 9.66 -11.78
CA PRO A 419 6.79 10.72 -12.28
C PRO A 419 6.93 10.74 -13.82
N TRP A 420 6.70 9.62 -14.50
CA TRP A 420 6.72 9.51 -15.97
C TRP A 420 5.39 9.85 -16.65
N ASP A 421 4.33 10.08 -15.88
CA ASP A 421 3.10 10.64 -16.42
C ASP A 421 3.33 12.13 -16.73
N GLU A 422 3.95 12.40 -17.87
CA GLU A 422 4.33 13.73 -18.34
C GLU A 422 3.14 14.53 -18.90
N ASP A 423 1.94 13.95 -18.96
CA ASP A 423 0.81 14.52 -19.72
C ASP A 423 -0.59 14.17 -19.20
N GLY A 424 -0.74 13.29 -18.21
CA GLY A 424 -2.05 12.71 -17.91
C GLY A 424 -2.66 12.08 -19.17
N ARG A 425 -1.85 11.46 -20.07
CA ARG A 425 -2.28 11.17 -21.46
C ARG A 425 -3.55 10.33 -21.51
N ASP A 426 -4.61 11.02 -21.89
CA ASP A 426 -5.27 10.92 -23.18
C ASP A 426 -4.65 9.86 -24.10
N GLY A 427 -5.39 8.76 -24.28
CA GLY A 427 -5.32 7.99 -25.49
C GLY A 427 -5.64 8.87 -26.70
N ALA A 428 -4.62 9.48 -27.31
CA ALA A 428 -4.68 10.08 -28.65
C ALA A 428 -5.92 10.96 -28.94
N GLY A 429 -6.12 12.06 -28.19
CA GLY A 429 -7.08 13.09 -28.58
C GLY A 429 -7.31 14.16 -27.53
N ASP A 430 -6.50 15.21 -27.57
CA ASP A 430 -6.70 16.51 -26.89
C ASP A 430 -8.18 16.94 -26.93
N ASP A 431 -8.90 16.72 -25.83
CA ASP A 431 -10.32 17.05 -25.64
C ASP A 431 -10.52 18.52 -25.17
N GLY A 432 -9.41 19.23 -24.93
CA GLY A 432 -9.41 20.61 -24.50
C GLY A 432 -9.76 20.82 -23.02
N VAL A 433 -9.88 19.74 -22.23
CA VAL A 433 -9.71 19.81 -20.78
C VAL A 433 -8.21 19.84 -20.55
N LYS A 434 -7.71 21.00 -20.11
CA LYS A 434 -6.34 21.07 -19.62
C LYS A 434 -6.30 20.33 -18.29
N ASP A 435 -6.10 19.03 -18.32
CA ASP A 435 -5.62 18.34 -17.15
C ASP A 435 -4.21 18.84 -16.86
N THR A 436 -4.10 19.66 -15.82
CA THR A 436 -2.83 20.13 -15.28
C THR A 436 -2.14 19.02 -14.47
N GLY A 437 -2.33 17.76 -14.87
CA GLY A 437 -2.30 16.59 -13.97
C GLY A 437 -1.05 15.73 -14.00
N GLY A 438 -0.25 15.78 -15.08
CA GLY A 438 1.05 15.11 -15.11
C GLY A 438 2.05 15.76 -14.16
N SER A 439 3.22 15.13 -13.97
CA SER A 439 4.39 15.67 -13.26
C SER A 439 4.97 16.97 -13.86
N GLU A 440 4.23 17.67 -14.72
CA GLU A 440 4.65 18.86 -15.47
C GLU A 440 5.28 19.90 -14.54
N ASN A 441 6.62 19.93 -14.54
CA ASN A 441 7.50 20.82 -13.75
C ASN A 441 7.65 20.50 -12.24
N THR A 442 7.28 19.30 -11.79
CA THR A 442 7.59 18.81 -10.43
C THR A 442 8.76 17.83 -10.51
N ALA A 443 9.81 18.03 -9.70
CA ALA A 443 10.96 17.14 -9.73
C ALA A 443 10.63 15.81 -9.04
N ALA A 444 11.20 14.68 -9.51
CA ALA A 444 10.96 13.37 -8.89
C ALA A 444 11.36 13.30 -7.40
N GLU A 445 12.23 14.21 -6.95
CA GLU A 445 12.61 14.40 -5.54
C GLU A 445 11.48 15.00 -4.68
N ASP A 446 10.48 15.63 -5.30
CA ASP A 446 9.32 16.24 -4.66
C ASP A 446 8.11 15.29 -4.62
N PHE A 447 8.19 14.12 -5.27
CA PHE A 447 7.16 13.08 -5.26
C PHE A 447 7.47 11.99 -4.24
N TRP A 448 6.63 11.92 -3.21
CA TRP A 448 6.64 10.91 -2.16
C TRP A 448 5.72 9.75 -2.57
N ALA A 449 6.26 8.75 -3.27
CA ALA A 449 5.53 7.50 -3.52
C ALA A 449 5.23 6.81 -2.19
N GLN A 450 3.95 6.63 -1.88
CA GLN A 450 3.55 5.82 -0.73
C GLN A 450 3.01 4.48 -1.19
N THR A 451 3.65 3.43 -0.70
CA THR A 451 3.30 2.03 -0.99
C THR A 451 2.40 1.43 0.08
N HIS A 452 2.31 2.07 1.26
CA HIS A 452 1.61 1.58 2.43
C HIS A 452 0.71 2.67 2.97
N LEU A 453 -0.35 2.25 3.65
CA LEU A 453 -1.07 3.12 4.57
C LEU A 453 -0.07 3.63 5.62
N HIS A 454 -0.21 4.88 6.04
CA HIS A 454 0.68 5.45 7.04
C HIS A 454 -0.09 5.73 8.32
N SER A 455 0.42 5.24 9.45
CA SER A 455 -0.17 5.43 10.77
C SER A 455 0.63 6.45 11.57
N ILE A 456 -0.07 7.33 12.29
CA ILE A 456 0.51 8.36 13.15
C ILE A 456 -0.15 8.23 14.54
N PRO A 457 0.63 8.12 15.62
CA PRO A 457 0.06 7.98 16.95
C PRO A 457 -0.61 9.28 17.38
N LEU A 458 -1.75 9.20 18.09
CA LEU A 458 -2.49 10.39 18.50
C LEU A 458 -1.67 11.38 19.34
N GLU A 459 -0.69 10.89 20.11
CA GLU A 459 0.22 11.73 20.89
C GLU A 459 1.13 12.62 20.03
N ALA A 460 1.35 12.26 18.75
CA ALA A 460 2.06 13.13 17.82
C ALA A 460 1.26 14.41 17.49
N LEU A 461 -0.05 14.38 17.68
CA LEU A 461 -0.94 15.53 17.56
C LEU A 461 -0.79 16.54 18.71
N ASP A 462 0.01 16.26 19.75
CA ASP A 462 0.30 17.30 20.75
C ASP A 462 1.46 18.22 20.30
N GLY A 463 2.00 17.97 19.09
CA GLY A 463 3.18 18.61 18.53
C GLY A 463 4.49 18.05 19.13
N PRO A 464 5.64 18.28 18.48
CA PRO A 464 6.91 17.85 19.02
C PRO A 464 7.15 18.52 20.38
N GLY A 465 7.25 17.70 21.43
CA GLY A 465 7.60 18.17 22.77
C GLY A 465 8.85 19.04 22.70
N ALA A 466 8.84 20.19 23.38
CA ALA A 466 9.96 21.13 23.33
C ALA A 466 11.25 20.46 23.83
N ASP A 467 12.15 20.11 22.91
CA ASP A 467 13.42 19.49 23.26
C ASP A 467 14.32 20.47 24.01
N GLY A 468 14.66 20.09 25.24
CA GLY A 468 15.75 20.68 25.99
C GLY A 468 17.09 20.09 25.54
N PHE A 469 18.15 20.89 25.64
CA PHE A 469 19.52 20.46 25.34
C PHE A 469 20.06 19.50 26.42
N TYR A 470 19.89 18.19 26.25
CA TYR A 470 20.58 17.17 27.08
C TYR A 470 20.75 15.84 26.32
N VAL A 471 21.81 15.09 26.64
CA VAL A 471 22.02 13.72 26.16
C VAL A 471 21.50 12.78 27.24
N ASP A 472 20.57 11.90 26.92
CA ASP A 472 20.07 10.90 27.85
C ASP A 472 20.67 9.52 27.49
N PRO A 473 21.68 9.03 28.23
CA PRO A 473 22.31 7.74 27.95
C PRO A 473 21.30 6.58 27.92
N ILE A 474 20.23 6.63 28.73
CA ILE A 474 19.21 5.57 28.74
C ILE A 474 18.49 5.53 27.39
N SER A 475 18.13 6.69 26.84
CA SER A 475 17.50 6.77 25.53
C SER A 475 18.39 6.25 24.39
N LEU A 476 19.71 6.42 24.51
CA LEU A 476 20.67 5.86 23.56
C LEU A 476 20.78 4.33 23.68
N GLU A 477 20.73 3.79 24.90
CA GLU A 477 20.68 2.34 25.12
C GLU A 477 19.38 1.72 24.64
N ASP A 478 18.25 2.40 24.82
CA ASP A 478 16.95 1.95 24.32
C ASP A 478 16.95 1.96 22.79
N GLY A 479 17.44 3.03 22.16
CA GLY A 479 17.61 3.09 20.71
C GLY A 479 18.53 2.00 20.17
N ALA A 480 19.64 1.71 20.86
CA ALA A 480 20.53 0.59 20.50
C ALA A 480 19.81 -0.76 20.51
N ARG A 481 18.91 -0.99 21.49
CA ARG A 481 18.14 -2.24 21.58
C ARG A 481 17.16 -2.40 20.44
N GLU A 482 16.49 -1.33 20.01
CA GLU A 482 15.61 -1.41 18.84
C GLU A 482 16.41 -1.72 17.57
N LEU A 483 17.60 -1.13 17.39
CA LEU A 483 18.44 -1.45 16.22
C LEU A 483 18.95 -2.90 16.22
N TRP A 484 19.26 -3.48 17.38
CA TRP A 484 19.57 -4.92 17.46
C TRP A 484 18.35 -5.79 17.15
N ARG A 485 17.14 -5.38 17.56
CA ARG A 485 15.90 -6.09 17.17
C ARG A 485 15.66 -6.04 15.67
N CYS A 486 15.90 -4.89 15.04
CA CYS A 486 15.89 -4.77 13.58
C CYS A 486 16.84 -5.79 12.96
N SER A 487 18.10 -5.82 13.40
CA SER A 487 19.10 -6.77 12.91
C SER A 487 18.68 -8.23 13.05
N ASP A 488 18.24 -8.63 14.24
CA ASP A 488 17.75 -9.99 14.50
C ASP A 488 16.55 -10.35 13.59
N ALA A 489 15.60 -9.43 13.42
CA ALA A 489 14.40 -9.64 12.61
C ALA A 489 14.73 -9.75 11.10
N LEU A 490 15.61 -8.89 10.57
CA LEU A 490 16.08 -8.98 9.19
C LEU A 490 16.83 -10.30 8.94
N ASP A 491 17.61 -10.78 9.92
CA ASP A 491 18.30 -12.06 9.83
C ASP A 491 17.34 -13.27 9.85
N VAL A 492 16.21 -13.15 10.56
CA VAL A 492 15.11 -14.13 10.54
C VAL A 492 14.46 -14.16 9.15
N ALA A 493 14.10 -13.00 8.59
CA ALA A 493 13.52 -12.91 7.24
C ALA A 493 14.47 -13.50 6.18
N ARG A 494 15.75 -13.13 6.22
CA ARG A 494 16.80 -13.72 5.36
C ARG A 494 16.82 -15.25 5.46
N THR A 495 16.74 -15.79 6.68
CA THR A 495 16.82 -17.23 6.92
C THR A 495 15.59 -17.95 6.35
N ALA A 496 14.40 -17.34 6.44
CA ALA A 496 13.20 -17.88 5.82
C ALA A 496 13.34 -17.99 4.29
N LEU A 497 13.98 -17.01 3.64
CA LEU A 497 14.22 -17.03 2.20
C LEU A 497 15.19 -18.13 1.74
N LEU A 498 16.08 -18.67 2.58
CA LEU A 498 17.09 -19.68 2.18
C LEU A 498 16.48 -20.98 1.65
N GLY A 499 15.27 -21.34 2.08
CA GLY A 499 14.59 -22.56 1.65
C GLY A 499 13.77 -22.40 0.38
N LEU A 500 13.52 -21.17 -0.04
CA LEU A 500 12.60 -20.85 -1.12
C LEU A 500 13.31 -20.89 -2.47
N HIS A 501 12.72 -21.63 -3.39
CA HIS A 501 13.16 -21.78 -4.77
C HIS A 501 11.97 -22.27 -5.60
N LEU A 502 11.98 -22.00 -6.90
CA LEU A 502 10.97 -22.48 -7.85
C LEU A 502 11.62 -23.47 -8.80
N PRO A 503 11.57 -24.80 -8.53
CA PRO A 503 12.05 -25.79 -9.47
C PRO A 503 11.31 -25.68 -10.81
N ALA A 504 12.05 -25.73 -11.92
CA ALA A 504 11.46 -25.78 -13.26
C ALA A 504 10.50 -26.96 -13.46
N SER A 505 10.62 -28.03 -12.65
CA SER A 505 9.68 -29.17 -12.66
C SER A 505 8.29 -28.84 -12.13
N LEU A 506 8.08 -27.70 -11.48
CA LEU A 506 6.76 -27.20 -11.08
C LEU A 506 6.08 -26.37 -12.18
N LEU A 507 6.77 -26.15 -13.30
CA LEU A 507 6.29 -25.35 -14.43
C LEU A 507 5.95 -26.27 -15.62
N PRO A 508 5.11 -25.81 -16.57
CA PRO A 508 4.92 -26.54 -17.83
C PRO A 508 6.24 -26.80 -18.55
N GLU A 509 6.36 -27.94 -19.23
CA GLU A 509 7.53 -28.30 -20.03
C GLU A 509 7.56 -27.52 -21.37
N VAL A 510 7.64 -26.19 -21.28
CA VAL A 510 7.67 -25.25 -22.40
C VAL A 510 8.85 -24.29 -22.27
N SER A 511 9.10 -23.48 -23.30
CA SER A 511 10.19 -22.50 -23.27
C SER A 511 9.95 -21.46 -22.16
N GLY A 512 10.98 -21.10 -21.40
CA GLY A 512 10.89 -20.09 -20.34
C GLY A 512 10.84 -20.65 -18.92
N ALA A 513 10.56 -21.95 -18.72
CA ALA A 513 10.52 -22.56 -17.38
C ALA A 513 11.86 -22.41 -16.62
N ASP A 514 12.98 -22.79 -17.27
CA ASP A 514 14.32 -22.65 -16.67
C ASP A 514 14.70 -21.18 -16.45
N ALA A 515 14.26 -20.28 -17.33
CA ALA A 515 14.54 -18.85 -17.24
C ALA A 515 13.82 -18.23 -16.04
N LEU A 516 12.54 -18.56 -15.84
CA LEU A 516 11.77 -18.13 -14.66
C LEU A 516 12.35 -18.70 -13.36
N SER A 517 12.67 -20.00 -13.34
CA SER A 517 13.31 -20.65 -12.19
C SER A 517 14.61 -19.94 -11.80
N THR A 518 15.49 -19.67 -12.77
CA THR A 518 16.75 -18.95 -12.55
C THR A 518 16.53 -17.50 -12.11
N ALA A 519 15.55 -16.82 -12.70
CA ALA A 519 15.21 -15.43 -12.38
C ALA A 519 14.77 -15.28 -10.92
N LEU A 520 13.91 -16.17 -10.43
CA LEU A 520 13.48 -16.16 -9.04
C LEU A 520 14.64 -16.46 -8.10
N ASP A 521 15.43 -17.50 -8.36
CA ASP A 521 16.56 -17.87 -7.50
C ASP A 521 17.58 -16.72 -7.40
N THR A 522 17.87 -16.05 -8.53
CA THR A 522 18.75 -14.88 -8.58
C THR A 522 18.18 -13.72 -7.75
N ARG A 523 16.89 -13.42 -7.89
CA ARG A 523 16.22 -12.37 -7.12
C ARG A 523 16.29 -12.64 -5.62
N LEU A 524 15.96 -13.86 -5.20
CA LEU A 524 16.00 -14.26 -3.79
C LEU A 524 17.44 -14.25 -3.24
N ASP A 525 18.45 -14.58 -4.05
CA ASP A 525 19.87 -14.44 -3.67
C ASP A 525 20.27 -12.99 -3.44
N GLU A 526 19.84 -12.07 -4.32
CA GLU A 526 20.09 -10.63 -4.18
C GLU A 526 19.42 -10.08 -2.92
N ASP A 527 18.13 -10.37 -2.70
CA ASP A 527 17.39 -9.90 -1.53
C ASP A 527 17.98 -10.46 -0.22
N ARG A 528 18.43 -11.71 -0.21
CA ARG A 528 19.17 -12.28 0.93
C ARG A 528 20.49 -11.55 1.19
N GLY A 529 21.21 -11.19 0.13
CA GLY A 529 22.46 -10.42 0.22
C GLY A 529 22.23 -9.05 0.86
N ASP A 530 21.21 -8.33 0.37
CA ASP A 530 20.83 -7.03 0.91
C ASP A 530 20.44 -7.13 2.39
N LEU A 531 19.61 -8.11 2.78
CA LEU A 531 19.21 -8.32 4.18
C LEU A 531 20.41 -8.57 5.11
N VAL A 532 21.45 -9.28 4.65
CA VAL A 532 22.69 -9.46 5.44
C VAL A 532 23.38 -8.13 5.70
N ASP A 533 23.51 -7.31 4.66
CA ASP A 533 24.21 -6.02 4.75
C ASP A 533 23.43 -5.03 5.63
N LEU A 534 22.10 -5.05 5.54
CA LEU A 534 21.18 -4.25 6.35
C LEU A 534 21.21 -4.68 7.82
N ALA A 535 21.10 -5.97 8.12
CA ALA A 535 21.19 -6.48 9.48
C ALA A 535 22.54 -6.12 10.12
N ALA A 536 23.65 -6.28 9.39
CA ALA A 536 24.97 -5.88 9.87
C ALA A 536 25.11 -4.36 10.05
N ALA A 537 24.38 -3.54 9.28
CA ALA A 537 24.34 -2.10 9.45
C ALA A 537 23.59 -1.70 10.73
N GLY A 538 22.42 -2.31 10.99
CA GLY A 538 21.67 -2.12 12.24
C GLY A 538 22.52 -2.39 13.48
N ASP A 539 23.24 -3.52 13.49
CA ASP A 539 24.15 -3.89 14.58
C ASP A 539 25.25 -2.87 14.80
N ARG A 540 25.85 -2.35 13.72
CA ARG A 540 26.91 -1.34 13.81
C ARG A 540 26.39 -0.05 14.43
N ILE A 541 25.20 0.41 14.03
CA ILE A 541 24.60 1.62 14.60
C ILE A 541 24.20 1.37 16.05
N GLY A 542 23.58 0.24 16.36
CA GLY A 542 23.21 -0.13 17.73
C GLY A 542 24.43 -0.17 18.67
N ASN A 543 25.52 -0.79 18.23
CA ASN A 543 26.79 -0.78 18.97
C ASN A 543 27.33 0.65 19.15
N SER A 544 27.28 1.49 18.12
CA SER A 544 27.72 2.88 18.21
C SER A 544 26.89 3.69 19.20
N LEU A 545 25.56 3.50 19.24
CA LEU A 545 24.69 4.15 20.21
C LEU A 545 25.00 3.66 21.63
N LYS A 546 25.20 2.36 21.82
CA LYS A 546 25.56 1.78 23.11
C LYS A 546 26.90 2.28 23.64
N ASP A 547 27.93 2.28 22.79
CA ASP A 547 29.27 2.79 23.14
C ASP A 547 29.20 4.27 23.54
N THR A 548 28.40 5.06 22.80
CA THR A 548 28.16 6.47 23.12
C THR A 548 27.47 6.62 24.48
N ALA A 549 26.43 5.82 24.75
CA ALA A 549 25.74 5.82 26.03
C ALA A 549 26.68 5.50 27.20
N ASP A 550 27.56 4.51 27.03
CA ASP A 550 28.56 4.14 28.03
C ASP A 550 29.56 5.27 28.29
N ASP A 551 30.04 5.94 27.23
CA ASP A 551 30.97 7.06 27.34
C ASP A 551 30.36 8.26 28.09
N TYR A 552 29.10 8.62 27.81
CA TYR A 552 28.39 9.66 28.56
C TYR A 552 28.15 9.25 30.01
N THR A 553 27.72 8.02 30.26
CA THR A 553 27.54 7.50 31.63
C THR A 553 28.83 7.58 32.44
N VAL A 554 29.97 7.21 31.86
CA VAL A 554 31.29 7.34 32.50
C VAL A 554 31.65 8.80 32.76
N THR A 555 31.41 9.69 31.79
CA THR A 555 31.71 11.12 31.90
C THR A 555 30.86 11.80 32.99
N ASP A 556 29.58 11.49 33.07
CA ASP A 556 28.65 12.01 34.08
C ASP A 556 29.04 11.54 35.48
N LEU A 557 29.41 10.26 35.63
CA LEU A 557 29.93 9.72 36.89
C LEU A 557 31.23 10.40 37.34
N LEU A 558 32.16 10.68 36.42
CA LEU A 558 33.42 11.36 36.73
C LEU A 558 33.20 12.84 37.10
N THR A 559 32.29 13.51 36.41
CA THR A 559 31.92 14.91 36.67
C THR A 559 31.22 15.04 38.02
N GLY A 560 30.24 14.17 38.30
CA GLY A 560 29.55 14.11 39.60
C GLY A 560 30.51 13.86 40.77
N ARG A 561 31.48 12.93 40.62
CA ARG A 561 32.53 12.72 41.64
C ARG A 561 33.42 13.93 41.85
N THR A 562 33.72 14.67 40.78
CA THR A 562 34.55 15.88 40.85
C THR A 562 33.80 17.02 41.56
N ILE A 563 32.52 17.20 41.25
CA ILE A 563 31.65 18.18 41.92
C ILE A 563 31.47 17.82 43.40
N ASP A 564 31.21 16.56 43.73
CA ASP A 564 31.12 16.09 45.12
C ASP A 564 32.42 16.32 45.90
N ALA A 565 33.58 16.08 45.27
CA ALA A 565 34.88 16.34 45.88
C ALA A 565 35.11 17.83 46.12
N GLN A 566 34.72 18.70 45.18
CA GLN A 566 34.79 20.15 45.34
C GLN A 566 33.81 20.68 46.40
N ALA A 567 32.59 20.14 46.44
CA ALA A 567 31.58 20.49 47.44
C ALA A 567 32.01 20.10 48.85
N ARG A 568 32.60 18.91 49.04
CA ARG A 568 33.18 18.50 50.34
C ARG A 568 34.36 19.39 50.75
N ALA A 569 35.24 19.73 49.82
CA ALA A 569 36.36 20.64 50.08
C ALA A 569 35.91 22.07 50.49
N LEU A 570 34.73 22.51 50.05
CA LEU A 570 34.11 23.79 50.44
C LEU A 570 33.40 23.74 51.80
N VAL A 571 33.01 22.56 52.28
CA VAL A 571 32.33 22.38 53.59
C VAL A 571 33.35 22.12 54.71
N ASP A 572 34.48 21.49 54.40
CA ASP A 572 35.52 21.12 55.36
C ASP A 572 36.65 22.17 55.51
N GLY A 573 36.62 23.26 54.73
CA GLY A 573 37.56 24.39 54.80
C GLY A 573 36.91 25.64 55.36
#